data_AF-A0A948G0C2-F1
#
_entry.id   AF-A0A948G0C2-F1
#
_cell.length_a   1.000
_cell.length_b   1.000
_cell.length_c   1.000
_cell.angle_alpha   90.00
_cell.angle_beta   90.00
_cell.angle_gamma   90.00
#
_symmetry.space_group_name_H-M   'P 1'
#
loop_
_entity.id
_entity.type
_entity.pdbx_description
1 polymer ?
#
loop_
_entity_poly.entity_id
_entity_poly.type
_entity_poly.pdbx_seq_one_letter_code
_entity_poly.pdbx_strand_id
1 'polypeptide(L)' 'MNDNNVKPVIEALLFVSDKPVLIEQMRNVFKEIESSLIRSILEELKEEYYNSCRGMRIIEVAGGFQMVTAPELS' A
#
# COMPACT_ATOMS: atom_id res chain seq x y z
N MET A 1 -6.12 13.56 11.54
CA MET A 1 -5.89 13.61 10.08
C MET A 1 -7.25 13.54 9.42
N ASN A 2 -7.50 14.25 8.31
CA ASN A 2 -8.76 14.02 7.57
C ASN A 2 -8.72 12.60 7.00
N ASP A 3 -9.79 11.82 7.16
CA ASP A 3 -9.91 10.44 6.65
C ASP A 3 -9.56 10.33 5.16
N ASN A 4 -9.78 11.40 4.40
CA ASN A 4 -9.48 11.52 2.97
C ASN A 4 -7.98 11.46 2.61
N ASN A 5 -7.05 11.49 3.57
CA ASN A 5 -5.61 11.49 3.29
C ASN A 5 -4.90 10.16 3.60
N VAL A 6 -5.60 9.14 4.10
CA VAL A 6 -4.94 7.87 4.49
C VAL A 6 -4.40 7.12 3.28
N LYS A 7 -5.21 6.94 2.23
CA LYS A 7 -4.82 6.22 1.02
C LYS A 7 -3.61 6.85 0.31
N PRO A 8 -3.58 8.17 0.00
CA PRO A 8 -2.40 8.78 -0.62
C PRO A 8 -1.13 8.66 0.23
N VAL A 9 -1.24 8.69 1.56
CA VAL A 9 -0.08 8.53 2.45
C VAL A 9 0.41 7.08 2.43
N ILE A 10 -0.49 6.08 2.42
CA ILE A 10 -0.11 4.66 2.26
C ILE A 10 0.60 4.45 0.92
N GLU A 11 0.08 5.01 -0.17
CA GLU A 11 0.71 4.93 -1.49
C GLU A 11 2.12 5.53 -1.49
N ALA A 12 2.28 6.72 -0.89
CA ALA A 12 3.60 7.36 -0.75
C ALA A 12 4.58 6.53 0.10
N LEU A 13 4.11 5.91 1.18
CA LEU A 13 4.92 5.02 2.03
C LEU A 13 5.39 3.79 1.24
N LEU A 14 4.51 3.18 0.44
CA LEU A 14 4.86 2.04 -0.40
C LEU A 14 5.84 2.42 -1.52
N PHE A 15 5.70 3.62 -2.09
CA PHE A 15 6.57 4.11 -3.16
C PHE A 15 8.01 4.37 -2.69
N VAL A 16 8.18 4.95 -1.50
CA VAL A 16 9.52 5.28 -0.97
C VAL A 16 10.23 4.07 -0.35
N SER A 17 9.50 3.03 0.03
CA SER A 17 10.05 1.86 0.70
C SER A 17 10.70 0.90 -0.29
N ASP A 18 11.97 0.56 -0.05
CA ASP A 18 12.72 -0.47 -0.78
C ASP A 18 12.39 -1.91 -0.31
N LYS A 19 11.65 -2.02 0.80
CA LYS A 19 11.29 -3.28 1.46
C LYS A 19 9.79 -3.38 1.71
N PRO A 20 9.26 -4.59 1.96
CA PRO A 20 7.87 -4.76 2.36
C PRO A 20 7.56 -3.97 3.64
N VAL A 21 6.48 -3.19 3.59
CA VAL A 21 5.98 -2.40 4.72
C VAL A 21 4.88 -3.18 5.42
N LEU A 22 5.10 -3.49 6.69
CA LEU A 22 4.11 -4.18 7.54
C LEU A 22 2.99 -3.21 7.94
N ILE A 23 1.78 -3.73 8.11
CA ILE A 23 0.64 -2.94 8.61
C ILE A 23 0.98 -2.31 9.97
N GLU A 24 1.66 -3.04 10.86
CA GLU A 24 2.10 -2.51 12.15
C GLU A 24 3.07 -1.31 12.01
N GLN A 25 3.88 -1.27 10.96
CA GLN A 25 4.73 -0.10 10.68
C GLN A 25 3.89 1.09 10.21
N MET A 26 2.85 0.85 9.39
CA MET A 26 1.92 1.90 8.97
C MET A 26 1.12 2.46 10.16
N ARG A 27 0.74 1.63 11.13
CA ARG A 27 0.06 2.09 12.36
C ARG A 27 0.88 3.05 13.22
N ASN A 28 2.22 2.98 13.15
CA ASN A 28 3.06 3.97 13.81
C ASN A 28 2.88 5.38 13.21
N VAL A 29 2.51 5.46 11.92
CA VAL A 29 2.17 6.70 11.21
C VAL A 29 0.70 7.06 11.45
N PHE A 30 -0.20 6.07 11.37
CA PHE A 30 -1.65 6.24 11.50
C PHE A 30 -2.17 5.74 12.86
N LYS A 31 -1.83 6.45 13.94
CA LYS A 31 -2.15 6.00 15.31
C LYS A 31 -3.64 5.80 15.61
N GLU A 32 -4.51 6.54 14.91
CA GLU A 32 -5.97 6.53 15.10
C GLU A 32 -6.70 5.64 14.09
N ILE A 33 -5.96 4.97 13.19
CA ILE A 33 -6.55 4.14 12.13
C ILE A 33 -6.39 2.67 12.49
N GLU A 34 -7.50 1.94 12.43
CA GLU A 34 -7.54 0.50 12.66
C GLU A 34 -6.77 -0.28 11.57
N SER A 35 -6.10 -1.36 11.99
CA SER A 35 -5.35 -2.24 11.07
C SER A 35 -6.22 -2.78 9.93
N SER A 36 -7.50 -3.03 10.22
CA SER A 36 -8.49 -3.52 9.24
C SER A 36 -8.78 -2.48 8.15
N LEU A 37 -8.83 -1.19 8.51
CA LEU A 37 -9.02 -0.11 7.54
C LEU A 37 -7.75 0.07 6.69
N ILE A 38 -6.56 0.00 7.29
CA ILE A 38 -5.29 0.02 6.54
C ILE A 38 -5.24 -1.14 5.54
N ARG A 39 -5.59 -2.37 5.98
CA ARG A 39 -5.68 -3.55 5.13
C ARG A 39 -6.65 -3.33 3.97
N SER A 40 -7.85 -2.81 4.27
CA SER A 40 -8.86 -2.51 3.25
C SER A 40 -8.35 -1.55 2.18
N ILE A 41 -7.67 -0.48 2.59
CA ILE A 41 -7.10 0.51 1.67
C ILE A 41 -5.97 -0.08 0.82
N LEU A 42 -5.17 -0.99 1.40
CA LEU A 42 -4.09 -1.66 0.68
C LEU A 42 -4.61 -2.61 -0.40
N GLU A 43 -5.65 -3.39 -0.11
CA GLU A 43 -6.29 -4.24 -1.12
C GLU A 43 -6.96 -3.39 -2.21
N GLU A 44 -7.61 -2.28 -1.84
CA GLU A 44 -8.18 -1.34 -2.80
C GLU A 44 -7.10 -0.75 -3.74
N LEU A 45 -5.99 -0.27 -3.20
CA LEU A 45 -4.86 0.24 -4.00
C LEU A 45 -4.27 -0.84 -4.92
N LYS A 46 -4.14 -2.06 -4.43
CA LYS A 46 -3.65 -3.19 -5.22
C LYS A 46 -4.58 -3.50 -6.40
N GLU A 47 -5.89 -3.52 -6.17
CA GLU A 47 -6.88 -3.68 -7.25
C GLU A 47 -6.86 -2.51 -8.24
N GLU A 48 -6.78 -1.27 -7.76
CA GLU A 48 -6.70 -0.07 -8.61
C GLU A 48 -5.48 -0.12 -9.55
N TYR A 49 -4.30 -0.47 -9.01
CA TYR A 49 -3.06 -0.57 -9.78
C TYR A 49 -3.09 -1.71 -10.79
N TYR A 50 -3.69 -2.84 -10.42
CA TYR A 50 -3.86 -3.99 -11.32
C TYR A 50 -4.83 -3.67 -12.48
N ASN A 51 -6.01 -3.11 -12.17
CA ASN A 51 -7.06 -2.87 -13.16
C ASN A 51 -6.77 -1.68 -14.10
N SER A 52 -5.93 -0.73 -13.68
CA SER A 52 -5.64 0.49 -14.45
C SER A 52 -4.45 0.33 -15.43
N CYS A 53 -3.98 -0.89 -15.70
CA CYS A 53 -2.82 -1.16 -16.58
C CYS A 53 -1.59 -0.29 -16.25
N ARG A 54 -1.34 0.00 -14.97
CA ARG A 54 -0.19 0.84 -14.56
C ARG A 54 1.13 0.08 -14.71
N GLY A 55 2.24 0.81 -14.76
CA GLY A 55 3.58 0.22 -14.80
C GLY A 55 4.06 -0.40 -13.47
N MET A 56 3.31 -0.21 -12.39
CA MET A 56 3.64 -0.66 -11.04
C MET A 56 2.54 -1.60 -10.52
N ARG A 57 2.88 -2.47 -9.57
CA ARG A 57 1.94 -3.34 -8.84
C ARG A 57 2.19 -3.17 -7.34
N ILE A 58 1.16 -3.42 -6.55
CA ILE A 58 1.29 -3.58 -5.10
C ILE A 58 1.09 -5.06 -4.80
N ILE A 59 2.06 -5.68 -4.13
CA ILE A 59 2.02 -7.09 -3.77
C ILE A 59 2.13 -7.26 -2.26
N GLU A 60 1.57 -8.37 -1.76
CA GLU A 60 1.79 -8.79 -0.37
C GLU A 60 2.90 -9.86 -0.35
N VAL A 61 3.95 -9.60 0.41
CA VAL A 61 5.12 -10.49 0.53
C VAL A 61 5.68 -10.40 1.95
N ALA A 62 6.06 -11.54 2.52
CA ALA A 62 6.58 -11.65 3.90
C ALA A 62 5.69 -10.97 4.97
N GLY A 63 4.37 -10.98 4.76
CA GLY A 63 3.39 -10.35 5.67
C GLY A 63 3.33 -8.82 5.60
N GLY A 64 4.04 -8.21 4.64
CA GLY A 64 3.98 -6.78 4.34
C GLY A 64 3.56 -6.50 2.91
N PHE A 65 3.42 -5.22 2.59
CA PHE A 65 3.03 -4.75 1.26
C PHE A 65 4.19 -4.00 0.62
N GLN A 66 4.40 -4.22 -0.67
CA GLN A 66 5.47 -3.57 -1.43
C GLN A 66 4.97 -3.13 -2.80
N MET A 67 5.43 -1.96 -3.25
CA MET A 67 5.27 -1.53 -4.63
C MET A 67 6.43 -2.07 -5.47
N VAL A 68 6.10 -2.72 -6.59
CA VAL A 68 7.06 -3.34 -7.51
C VAL A 68 6.74 -2.94 -8.95
N THR A 69 7.68 -3.10 -9.89
CA THR A 69 7.36 -3.01 -11.32
C THR A 69 6.35 -4.07 -11.70
N ALA A 70 5.48 -3.78 -12.66
CA ALA A 70 4.54 -4.76 -13.18
C ALA A 70 5.33 -5.97 -13.75
N PRO A 71 5.17 -7.18 -13.20
CA PRO A 71 5.90 -8.36 -13.67
C PRO A 71 5.67 -8.66 -15.15
N GLU A 72 4.48 -8.34 -15.67
CA GLU A 72 4.14 -8.47 -17.08
C GLU A 72 4.85 -7.47 -18.03
N LEU A 73 5.52 -6.44 -17.49
CA LEU A 73 6.30 -5.46 -18.25
C LEU A 73 7.82 -5.60 -18.05
N SER A 74 8.25 -6.62 -17.29
CA SER A 74 9.65 -6.84 -16.90
C SER A 74 10.38 -7.82 -17.81
#